data_AF-A0A6J4Q225-F1
#
_entry.id   AF-A0A6J4Q225-F1
#
_cell.length_a   1.000
_cell.length_b   1.000
_cell.length_c   1.000
_cell.angle_alpha   90.00
_cell.angle_beta   90.00
_cell.angle_gamma   90.00
#
_symmetry.space_group_name_H-M   'P 1'
#
loop_
_entity.id
_entity.type
_entity.pdbx_description
1 polymer ?
#
loop_
_entity_poly.entity_id
_entity_poly.type
_entity_poly.pdbx_seq_one_letter_code
_entity_poly.pdbx_strand_id
1 'polypeptide(L)'
;MTEEGARGLDLPERVRRSLAEAVTERGVQARVVSTQGRQSMRPPQGHVIVAAGEEEIEAVGGPSRIVRRLEFYKTFYGPVVRLAVSLYPMGGEPLSVGTVLDVSQVSGDTALTGLGRQKSIYIHLYAVSDGDLAYAFSKEIPNAPEQRTEAKKVLKMARDAYQETPGERRRFSAAVGLAERQFELPVPEPDEEG
;
A
#
# COMPACT_ATOMS: atom_id res chain seq x y z
N MET A 1 9.53 24.65 13.82
CA MET A 1 10.25 24.09 12.66
C MET A 1 11.19 23.04 13.19
N THR A 2 10.81 21.77 13.11
CA THR A 2 11.65 20.62 13.45
C THR A 2 12.04 19.93 12.14
N GLU A 3 13.33 19.75 11.93
CA GLU A 3 13.96 19.06 10.79
C GLU A 3 13.70 17.53 10.79
N GLU A 4 12.45 17.09 11.02
CA GLU A 4 12.07 15.67 10.95
C GLU A 4 11.50 15.28 9.56
N GLY A 5 11.37 16.23 8.64
CA GLY A 5 10.68 16.04 7.34
C GLY A 5 11.52 15.48 6.19
N ALA A 6 12.84 15.32 6.35
CA ALA A 6 13.74 14.97 5.26
C ALA A 6 14.16 13.49 5.21
N ARG A 7 13.69 12.65 6.14
CA ARG A 7 14.07 11.24 6.20
C ARG A 7 12.86 10.35 5.96
N GLY A 8 13.01 9.41 5.03
CA GLY A 8 12.05 8.32 4.84
C GLY A 8 11.93 7.43 6.08
N LEU A 9 11.09 6.41 5.97
CA LEU A 9 10.98 5.37 7.00
C LEU A 9 12.32 4.67 7.18
N ASP A 10 12.66 4.34 8.42
CA ASP A 10 13.86 3.56 8.75
C ASP A 10 13.63 2.07 8.39
N LEU A 11 13.71 1.78 7.09
CA LEU A 11 13.52 0.45 6.55
C LEU A 11 14.77 -0.41 6.78
N PRO A 12 14.63 -1.66 7.27
CA PRO A 12 15.76 -2.58 7.37
C PRO A 12 16.43 -2.77 6.02
N GLU A 13 17.76 -2.83 5.99
CA GLU A 13 18.55 -2.96 4.75
C GLU A 13 18.07 -4.11 3.86
N ARG A 14 17.78 -5.28 4.43
CA ARG A 14 17.23 -6.43 3.68
C ARG A 14 15.93 -6.10 2.95
N VAL A 15 15.09 -5.24 3.53
CA VAL A 15 13.80 -4.85 2.96
C VAL A 15 14.03 -3.87 1.81
N ARG A 16 14.96 -2.93 1.99
CA ARG A 16 15.30 -1.97 0.93
C ARG A 16 15.91 -2.67 -0.28
N ARG A 17 16.93 -3.51 -0.09
CA ARG A 17 17.54 -4.30 -1.18
C ARG A 17 16.53 -5.21 -1.88
N SER A 18 15.70 -5.93 -1.13
CA SER A 18 14.63 -6.78 -1.69
C SER A 18 13.62 -5.98 -2.52
N LEU A 19 13.31 -4.74 -2.13
CA LEU A 19 12.43 -3.86 -2.89
C LEU A 19 13.13 -3.33 -4.14
N ALA A 20 14.39 -2.92 -4.03
CA ALA A 20 15.19 -2.46 -5.16
C ALA A 20 15.33 -3.54 -6.24
N GLU A 21 15.69 -4.77 -5.85
CA GLU A 21 15.74 -5.93 -6.75
C GLU A 21 14.38 -6.17 -7.43
N ALA A 22 13.28 -6.14 -6.66
CA ALA A 22 11.95 -6.34 -7.21
C ALA A 22 11.54 -5.23 -8.19
N VAL A 23 11.99 -3.99 -7.99
CA VAL A 23 11.77 -2.89 -8.94
C VAL A 23 12.54 -3.13 -10.23
N THR A 24 13.81 -3.54 -10.15
CA THR A 24 14.61 -3.86 -11.34
C THR A 24 14.01 -5.00 -12.16
N GLU A 25 13.44 -6.02 -11.50
CA GLU A 25 12.86 -7.19 -12.18
C GLU A 25 11.44 -6.96 -12.72
N ARG A 26 10.63 -6.16 -12.02
CA ARG A 26 9.16 -6.11 -12.24
C ARG A 26 8.57 -4.70 -12.33
N GLY A 27 9.40 -3.66 -12.33
CA GLY A 27 8.96 -2.26 -12.33
C GLY A 27 8.38 -1.84 -10.97
N VAL A 28 7.58 -0.78 -10.96
CA VAL A 28 7.04 -0.13 -9.73
C VAL A 28 6.55 -1.13 -8.67
N GLN A 29 7.04 -0.99 -7.44
CA GLN A 29 6.68 -1.82 -6.30
C GLN A 29 6.05 -1.02 -5.18
N ALA A 30 5.10 -1.63 -4.45
CA ALA A 30 4.55 -1.03 -3.24
C ALA A 30 4.49 -2.02 -2.08
N ARG A 31 4.58 -1.49 -0.87
CA ARG A 31 4.29 -2.21 0.38
C ARG A 31 3.57 -1.30 1.34
N VAL A 32 2.63 -1.84 2.10
CA VAL A 32 2.13 -1.14 3.30
C VAL A 32 2.86 -1.66 4.51
N VAL A 33 3.40 -0.74 5.29
CA VAL A 33 3.95 -1.03 6.61
C VAL A 33 3.10 -0.33 7.66
N SER A 34 2.89 -0.98 8.79
CA SER A 34 2.36 -0.28 9.95
C SER A 34 3.48 0.14 10.87
N THR A 35 3.52 1.43 11.18
CA THR A 35 4.36 1.96 12.25
C THR A 35 3.57 1.82 13.55
N GLN A 36 3.81 0.72 14.25
CA GLN A 36 3.39 0.55 15.64
C GLN A 36 4.65 0.40 16.48
N GLY A 37 4.95 1.40 17.30
CA GLY A 37 5.94 1.20 18.37
C GLY A 37 5.44 0.06 19.26
N ARG A 38 6.29 -0.94 19.55
CA ARG A 38 5.94 -2.14 20.35
C ARG A 38 5.26 -1.85 21.70
N GLN A 39 5.32 -0.60 22.19
CA GLN A 39 4.74 -0.14 23.45
C GLN A 39 3.71 1.00 23.27
N SER A 40 3.36 1.36 22.05
CA SER A 40 2.49 2.50 21.77
C SER A 40 1.02 2.12 21.96
N MET A 41 0.33 2.88 22.83
CA MET A 41 -1.13 2.86 22.95
C MET A 41 -1.82 3.65 21.82
N ARG A 42 -1.06 4.34 20.96
CA ARG A 42 -1.63 5.05 19.82
C ARG A 42 -2.14 4.03 18.79
N PRO A 43 -3.25 4.34 18.08
CA PRO A 43 -3.68 3.51 16.97
C PRO A 43 -2.55 3.32 15.95
N PRO A 44 -2.44 2.14 15.34
CA PRO A 44 -1.44 1.91 14.30
C PRO A 44 -1.60 2.91 13.16
N GLN A 45 -0.49 3.37 12.61
CA GLN A 45 -0.47 4.17 11.39
C GLN A 45 0.01 3.28 10.25
N GLY A 46 -0.79 3.20 9.18
CA GLY A 46 -0.42 2.56 7.93
C GLY A 46 0.29 3.56 7.02
N HIS A 47 1.49 3.19 6.58
CA HIS A 47 2.32 3.94 5.65
C HIS A 47 2.48 3.13 4.37
N VAL A 48 2.26 3.76 3.23
CA VAL A 48 2.50 3.17 1.92
C VAL A 48 3.93 3.52 1.51
N ILE A 49 4.70 2.52 1.15
CA ILE A 49 6.01 2.66 0.51
C ILE A 49 5.78 2.39 -0.97
N VAL A 50 6.23 3.31 -1.83
CA VAL A 50 6.28 3.13 -3.28
C VAL A 50 7.74 3.24 -3.69
N ALA A 51 8.22 2.24 -4.41
CA ALA A 51 9.57 2.21 -4.97
C ALA A 51 9.49 2.06 -6.48
N ALA A 52 10.24 2.87 -7.22
CA ALA A 52 10.26 2.86 -8.67
C ALA A 52 11.64 3.29 -9.19
N GLY A 53 11.83 3.28 -10.51
CA GLY A 53 12.99 3.89 -11.14
C GLY A 53 13.05 5.40 -10.88
N GLU A 54 14.24 5.99 -10.97
CA GLU A 54 14.47 7.42 -10.70
C GLU A 54 13.56 8.32 -11.55
N GLU A 55 13.48 8.08 -12.87
CA GLU A 55 12.64 8.85 -13.80
C GLU A 55 11.14 8.78 -13.42
N GLU A 56 10.66 7.61 -13.02
CA GLU A 56 9.26 7.39 -12.61
C GLU A 56 8.92 8.16 -11.32
N ILE A 57 9.86 8.22 -10.37
CA ILE A 57 9.71 8.97 -9.12
C ILE A 57 9.77 10.48 -9.37
N GLU A 58 10.70 10.94 -10.22
CA GLU A 58 10.83 12.35 -10.60
C GLU A 58 9.56 12.87 -11.29
N ALA A 59 8.99 12.07 -12.20
CA ALA A 59 7.76 12.42 -12.92
C ALA A 59 6.58 12.74 -12.00
N VAL A 60 6.52 12.12 -10.81
CA VAL A 60 5.46 12.37 -9.82
C VAL A 60 5.93 13.23 -8.63
N GLY A 61 7.09 13.87 -8.71
CA GLY A 61 7.62 14.76 -7.67
C GLY A 61 6.78 16.01 -7.41
N GLY A 62 6.19 16.55 -8.47
CA GLY A 62 5.34 17.74 -8.41
C GLY A 62 3.94 17.50 -7.82
N PRO A 63 3.04 18.47 -7.96
CA PRO A 63 1.62 18.26 -7.68
C PRO A 63 1.08 17.05 -8.45
N SER A 64 0.32 16.20 -7.76
CA SER A 64 -0.33 15.04 -8.38
C SER A 64 -1.69 14.81 -7.76
N ARG A 65 -2.65 14.36 -8.56
CA ARG A 65 -3.88 13.77 -8.06
C ARG A 65 -3.56 12.33 -7.64
N ILE A 66 -4.02 11.93 -6.47
CA ILE A 66 -3.74 10.60 -5.92
C ILE A 66 -5.06 9.86 -5.76
N VAL A 67 -5.18 8.74 -6.45
CA VAL A 67 -6.33 7.85 -6.36
C VAL A 67 -5.89 6.58 -5.66
N ARG A 68 -6.75 6.04 -4.80
CA ARG A 68 -6.53 4.75 -4.17
C ARG A 68 -7.80 3.92 -4.19
N ARG A 69 -7.64 2.61 -4.26
CA ARG A 69 -8.74 1.64 -4.20
C ARG A 69 -8.36 0.51 -3.26
N LEU A 70 -9.26 0.17 -2.33
CA LEU A 70 -9.11 -0.97 -1.46
C LEU A 70 -9.98 -2.11 -1.98
N GLU A 71 -9.36 -3.16 -2.47
CA GLU A 71 -10.01 -4.28 -3.12
C GLU A 71 -10.08 -5.48 -2.17
N PHE A 72 -11.20 -6.19 -2.18
CA PHE A 72 -11.39 -7.42 -1.41
C PHE A 72 -11.84 -8.54 -2.33
N TYR A 73 -11.09 -9.64 -2.30
CA TYR A 73 -11.40 -10.86 -3.04
C TYR A 73 -11.56 -12.02 -2.06
N LYS A 74 -12.70 -12.70 -2.12
CA LYS A 74 -12.90 -13.97 -1.42
C LYS A 74 -12.53 -15.11 -2.36
N THR A 75 -11.47 -15.85 -2.03
CA THR A 75 -11.03 -17.01 -2.82
C THR A 75 -11.27 -18.30 -2.07
N PHE A 76 -11.11 -19.44 -2.76
CA PHE A 76 -11.18 -20.75 -2.15
C PHE A 76 -10.10 -20.98 -1.07
N TYR A 77 -8.94 -20.34 -1.22
CA TYR A 77 -7.78 -20.52 -0.34
C TYR A 77 -7.68 -19.46 0.78
N GLY A 78 -8.60 -18.49 0.81
CA GLY A 78 -8.63 -17.41 1.79
C GLY A 78 -8.95 -16.04 1.19
N PRO A 79 -9.06 -15.01 2.03
CA PRO A 79 -9.24 -13.63 1.57
C PRO A 79 -7.95 -13.06 0.99
N VAL A 80 -8.11 -12.19 -0.01
CA VAL A 80 -7.05 -11.32 -0.53
C VAL A 80 -7.55 -9.90 -0.42
N VAL A 81 -6.79 -9.04 0.26
CA VAL A 81 -7.04 -7.61 0.31
C VAL A 81 -5.92 -6.92 -0.42
N ARG A 82 -6.22 -6.03 -1.36
CA ARG A 82 -5.22 -5.28 -2.13
C ARG A 82 -5.47 -3.79 -2.00
N LEU A 83 -4.41 -3.03 -1.71
CA LEU A 83 -4.42 -1.58 -1.82
C LEU A 83 -3.75 -1.21 -3.14
N ALA A 84 -4.54 -0.68 -4.08
CA ALA A 84 -4.06 -0.09 -5.31
C ALA A 84 -3.98 1.43 -5.17
N VAL A 85 -2.91 2.04 -5.72
CA VAL A 85 -2.64 3.48 -5.67
C VAL A 85 -2.15 3.93 -7.04
N SER A 86 -2.70 5.05 -7.52
CA SER A 86 -2.31 5.69 -8.77
C SER A 86 -2.03 7.17 -8.50
N LEU A 87 -0.84 7.63 -8.88
CA LEU A 87 -0.41 9.02 -8.80
C LEU A 87 -0.43 9.61 -10.20
N TYR A 88 -1.33 10.55 -10.43
CA TYR A 88 -1.51 11.27 -11.68
C TYR A 88 -0.79 12.62 -11.59
N PRO A 89 0.41 12.78 -12.20
CA PRO A 89 1.06 14.07 -12.27
C PRO A 89 0.24 15.04 -13.13
N MET A 90 0.52 16.35 -13.01
CA MET A 90 -0.17 17.36 -13.82
C MET A 90 0.09 17.23 -15.33
N GLY A 91 1.10 16.45 -15.72
CA GLY A 91 1.36 16.01 -17.08
C GLY A 91 2.27 14.77 -17.07
N GLY A 92 2.14 13.91 -18.08
CA GLY A 92 2.85 12.64 -18.18
C GLY A 92 2.00 11.43 -17.81
N GLU A 93 2.63 10.27 -17.72
CA GLU A 93 1.97 9.01 -17.40
C GLU A 93 1.78 8.82 -15.88
N PRO A 94 0.70 8.14 -15.43
CA PRO A 94 0.46 7.91 -14.02
C PRO A 94 1.38 6.82 -13.45
N LEU A 95 1.95 7.07 -12.27
CA LEU A 95 2.63 6.04 -11.49
C LEU A 95 1.59 5.20 -10.74
N SER A 96 1.39 3.96 -11.16
CA SER A 96 0.37 3.08 -10.59
C SER A 96 0.95 1.79 -10.03
N VAL A 97 0.48 1.40 -8.86
CA VAL A 97 1.02 0.25 -8.14
C VAL A 97 0.00 -0.32 -7.17
N GLY A 98 0.11 -1.61 -6.85
CA GLY A 98 -0.71 -2.24 -5.83
C GLY A 98 0.09 -3.13 -4.90
N THR A 99 -0.40 -3.30 -3.67
CA THR A 99 0.19 -4.20 -2.67
C THR A 99 -0.90 -5.02 -2.01
N VAL A 100 -0.65 -6.32 -1.87
CA VAL A 100 -1.53 -7.22 -1.13
C VAL A 100 -1.27 -7.11 0.36
N LEU A 101 -2.32 -7.13 1.16
CA LEU A 101 -2.32 -7.14 2.61
C LEU A 101 -2.74 -8.53 3.09
N ASP A 102 -1.78 -9.31 3.58
CA ASP A 102 -2.07 -10.60 4.20
C ASP A 102 -2.68 -10.40 5.59
N VAL A 103 -4.00 -10.53 5.67
CA VAL A 103 -4.74 -10.39 6.94
C VAL A 103 -4.45 -11.51 7.95
N SER A 104 -3.81 -12.60 7.52
CA SER A 104 -3.31 -13.62 8.45
C SER A 104 -2.03 -13.18 9.15
N GLN A 105 -1.30 -12.20 8.59
CA GLN A 105 -0.15 -11.59 9.22
C GLN A 105 -0.54 -10.37 10.05
N VAL A 106 0.09 -10.24 11.22
CA VAL A 106 -0.13 -9.11 12.13
C VAL A 106 0.10 -7.78 11.43
N SER A 107 1.12 -7.67 10.58
CA SER A 107 1.42 -6.46 9.80
C SER A 107 0.28 -6.07 8.87
N GLY A 108 -0.33 -7.01 8.15
CA GLY A 108 -1.43 -6.76 7.24
C GLY A 108 -2.71 -6.36 7.97
N ASP A 109 -3.03 -7.05 9.06
CA ASP A 109 -4.18 -6.72 9.93
C ASP A 109 -4.04 -5.32 10.56
N THR A 110 -2.82 -5.00 11.01
CA THR A 110 -2.49 -3.72 11.64
C THR A 110 -2.51 -2.57 10.61
N ALA A 111 -2.02 -2.82 9.39
CA ALA A 111 -2.13 -1.89 8.27
C ALA A 111 -3.60 -1.55 7.95
N LEU A 112 -4.47 -2.55 7.80
CA LEU A 112 -5.91 -2.34 7.57
C LEU A 112 -6.60 -1.63 8.74
N THR A 113 -6.23 -2.00 9.96
CA THR A 113 -6.71 -1.31 11.17
C THR A 113 -6.32 0.17 11.16
N GLY A 114 -5.09 0.47 10.75
CA GLY A 114 -4.59 1.84 10.60
C GLY A 114 -5.38 2.62 9.55
N LEU A 115 -5.55 2.06 8.35
CA LEU A 115 -6.35 2.66 7.27
C LEU A 115 -7.79 2.97 7.70
N GLY A 116 -8.38 2.18 8.60
CA GLY A 116 -9.70 2.44 9.16
C GLY A 116 -9.76 3.53 10.24
N ARG A 117 -8.62 4.04 10.73
CA ARG A 117 -8.56 4.95 11.90
C ARG A 117 -7.81 6.25 11.64
N GLN A 118 -6.74 6.22 10.87
CA GLN A 118 -5.91 7.38 10.60
C GLN A 118 -6.63 8.42 9.75
N LYS A 119 -6.47 9.72 10.06
CA LYS A 119 -7.08 10.81 9.29
C LYS A 119 -6.32 11.17 8.01
N SER A 120 -5.05 10.78 7.95
CA SER A 120 -4.17 11.00 6.80
C SER A 120 -3.46 9.70 6.43
N ILE A 121 -3.16 9.51 5.15
CA ILE A 121 -2.31 8.42 4.65
C ILE A 121 -1.02 9.02 4.13
N TYR A 122 0.08 8.40 4.52
CA TYR A 122 1.41 8.80 4.09
C TYR A 122 1.90 7.82 3.03
N ILE A 123 2.29 8.36 1.88
CA ILE A 123 2.91 7.63 0.78
C ILE A 123 4.35 8.11 0.69
N HIS A 124 5.29 7.22 0.97
CA HIS A 124 6.72 7.49 0.92
C HIS A 124 7.29 6.93 -0.39
N LEU A 125 7.86 7.79 -1.20
CA LEU A 125 8.41 7.47 -2.50
C LEU A 125 9.93 7.30 -2.42
N TYR A 126 10.42 6.22 -3.00
CA TYR A 126 11.84 5.87 -3.06
C TYR A 126 12.22 5.58 -4.50
N ALA A 127 13.37 6.12 -4.92
CA ALA A 127 14.00 5.76 -6.19
C ALA A 127 14.97 4.60 -5.95
N VAL A 128 15.07 3.70 -6.92
CA VAL A 128 16.16 2.71 -6.93
C VAL A 128 17.43 3.39 -7.41
N SER A 129 18.48 3.28 -6.61
CA SER A 129 19.82 3.81 -6.92
C SER A 129 20.86 2.85 -6.37
N ASP A 130 21.84 2.47 -7.19
CA ASP A 130 22.94 1.56 -6.83
C ASP A 130 22.52 0.26 -6.14
N GLY A 131 21.37 -0.31 -6.52
CA GLY A 131 20.85 -1.56 -5.94
C GLY A 131 20.27 -1.44 -4.53
N ASP A 132 20.08 -0.21 -4.03
CA ASP A 132 19.34 0.08 -2.78
C ASP A 132 18.20 1.09 -3.07
N LEU A 133 17.41 1.42 -2.04
CA LEU A 133 16.40 2.46 -2.09
C LEU A 133 16.94 3.79 -1.57
N ALA A 134 16.89 4.82 -2.40
CA ALA A 134 17.09 6.21 -2.01
C ALA A 134 15.74 6.87 -1.73
N TYR A 135 15.58 7.48 -0.55
CA TYR A 135 14.38 8.25 -0.24
C TYR A 135 14.30 9.50 -1.12
N ALA A 136 13.14 9.73 -1.74
CA ALA A 136 12.91 10.91 -2.56
C ALA A 136 12.04 11.94 -1.80
N PHE A 137 10.76 11.62 -1.60
CA PHE A 137 9.80 12.50 -0.93
C PHE A 137 8.60 11.72 -0.40
N SER A 138 7.71 12.41 0.31
CA SER A 138 6.46 11.83 0.81
C SER A 138 5.26 12.68 0.39
N LYS A 139 4.12 12.04 0.15
CA LYS A 139 2.83 12.70 -0.03
C LYS A 139 1.90 12.31 1.11
N GLU A 140 1.27 13.31 1.71
CA GLU A 140 0.20 13.13 2.69
C GLU A 140 -1.14 13.36 2.01
N ILE A 141 -2.05 12.40 2.10
CA ILE A 141 -3.41 12.52 1.59
C ILE A 141 -4.43 12.42 2.71
N PRO A 142 -5.55 13.18 2.64
CA PRO A 142 -6.65 13.00 3.57
C PRO A 142 -7.26 11.60 3.40
N ASN A 143 -7.64 11.00 4.52
CA ASN A 143 -8.38 9.74 4.59
C ASN A 143 -9.79 10.04 5.07
N ALA A 144 -10.73 10.22 4.14
CA ALA A 144 -12.08 10.68 4.42
C ALA A 144 -12.86 9.70 5.34
N PRO A 145 -13.88 10.17 6.10
CA PRO A 145 -14.70 9.31 6.96
C PRO A 145 -15.29 8.08 6.26
N GLU A 146 -15.71 8.22 5.01
CA GLU A 146 -16.30 7.17 4.18
C GLU A 146 -15.25 6.11 3.86
N GLN A 147 -14.05 6.55 3.43
CA GLN A 147 -12.93 5.66 3.13
C GLN A 147 -12.43 4.91 4.38
N ARG A 148 -12.43 5.57 5.56
CA ARG A 148 -12.12 4.91 6.84
C ARG A 148 -13.16 3.85 7.19
N THR A 149 -14.44 4.14 6.92
CA THR A 149 -15.54 3.21 7.17
C THR A 149 -15.47 2.01 6.24
N GLU A 150 -15.15 2.23 4.97
CA GLU A 150 -14.88 1.19 3.97
C GLU A 150 -13.72 0.29 4.41
N ALA A 151 -12.58 0.85 4.84
CA ALA A 151 -11.45 0.07 5.34
C ALA A 151 -11.82 -0.80 6.55
N LYS A 152 -12.64 -0.29 7.49
CA LYS A 152 -13.15 -1.10 8.62
C LYS A 152 -14.05 -2.24 8.14
N LYS A 153 -14.91 -1.98 7.14
CA LYS A 153 -15.80 -2.98 6.55
C LYS A 153 -15.00 -4.08 5.85
N VAL A 154 -14.01 -3.71 5.05
CA VAL A 154 -13.10 -4.65 4.37
C VAL A 154 -12.31 -5.48 5.38
N LEU A 155 -11.78 -4.86 6.45
CA LEU A 155 -11.08 -5.59 7.51
C LEU A 155 -11.99 -6.63 8.16
N LYS A 156 -13.25 -6.28 8.47
CA LYS A 156 -14.21 -7.23 9.01
C LYS A 156 -14.48 -8.37 8.04
N MET A 157 -14.82 -8.05 6.79
CA MET A 157 -15.07 -9.05 5.73
C MET A 157 -13.88 -10.00 5.54
N ALA A 158 -12.66 -9.48 5.59
CA ALA A 158 -11.45 -10.29 5.45
C ALA A 158 -11.24 -11.22 6.65
N ARG A 159 -11.47 -10.75 7.88
CA ARG A 159 -11.41 -11.61 9.08
C ARG A 159 -12.48 -12.70 9.05
N ASP A 160 -13.71 -12.34 8.68
CA ASP A 160 -14.82 -13.29 8.58
C ASP A 160 -14.50 -14.36 7.52
N ALA A 161 -14.08 -13.95 6.32
CA ALA A 161 -13.69 -14.88 5.25
C ALA A 161 -12.48 -15.75 5.61
N TYR A 162 -11.49 -15.22 6.35
CA TYR A 162 -10.37 -16.02 6.86
C TYR A 162 -10.85 -17.09 7.85
N GLN A 163 -11.74 -16.75 8.77
CA GLN A 163 -12.32 -17.68 9.76
C GLN A 163 -13.15 -18.77 9.08
N GLU A 164 -13.96 -18.41 8.08
CA GLU A 164 -14.77 -19.34 7.28
C GLU A 164 -13.93 -20.29 6.42
N THR A 165 -12.69 -19.91 6.07
CA THR A 165 -11.80 -20.77 5.27
C THR A 165 -11.21 -21.87 6.15
N PRO A 166 -11.39 -23.17 5.83
CA PRO A 166 -10.82 -24.27 6.62
C PRO A 166 -9.30 -24.20 6.71
N GLY A 167 -8.74 -24.42 7.90
CA GLY A 167 -7.30 -24.26 8.16
C GLY A 167 -6.39 -25.02 7.20
N GLU A 168 -6.75 -26.26 6.87
CA GLU A 168 -6.02 -27.12 5.91
C GLU A 168 -5.93 -26.55 4.48
N ARG A 169 -6.88 -25.68 4.10
CA ARG A 169 -6.95 -25.08 2.77
C ARG A 169 -6.30 -23.70 2.71
N ARG A 170 -6.06 -23.05 3.84
CA ARG A 170 -5.53 -21.69 3.89
C ARG A 170 -4.15 -21.63 3.24
N ARG A 171 -4.05 -20.92 2.13
CA ARG A 171 -2.81 -20.76 1.37
C ARG A 171 -2.79 -19.38 0.75
N PHE A 172 -2.09 -18.44 1.38
CA PHE A 172 -2.04 -17.05 0.94
C PHE A 172 -1.53 -16.91 -0.49
N SER A 173 -0.42 -17.57 -0.85
CA SER A 173 0.12 -17.52 -2.22
C SER A 173 -0.86 -18.05 -3.27
N ALA A 174 -1.60 -19.12 -2.97
CA ALA A 174 -2.60 -19.66 -3.88
C ALA A 174 -3.84 -18.76 -3.98
N ALA A 175 -4.26 -18.13 -2.88
CA ALA A 175 -5.33 -17.13 -2.87
C ALA A 175 -4.94 -15.93 -3.75
N VAL A 176 -3.73 -15.41 -3.58
CA VAL A 176 -3.19 -14.31 -4.38
C VAL A 176 -3.14 -14.67 -5.85
N GLY A 177 -2.60 -15.84 -6.22
CA GLY A 177 -2.54 -16.27 -7.63
C GLY A 177 -3.90 -16.44 -8.32
N LEU A 178 -4.99 -16.65 -7.55
CA LEU A 178 -6.35 -16.62 -8.09
C LEU A 178 -6.89 -15.19 -8.24
N ALA A 179 -6.61 -14.32 -7.26
CA ALA A 179 -7.08 -12.94 -7.24
C ALA A 179 -6.34 -12.05 -8.25
N GLU A 180 -5.05 -12.30 -8.51
CA GLU A 180 -4.19 -11.52 -9.40
C GLU A 180 -4.76 -11.35 -10.80
N ARG A 181 -5.57 -12.31 -11.28
CA ARG A 181 -6.23 -12.25 -12.59
C ARG A 181 -7.29 -11.15 -12.71
N GLN A 182 -7.73 -10.59 -11.58
CA GLN A 182 -8.72 -9.53 -11.48
C GLN A 182 -8.08 -8.19 -11.09
N PHE A 183 -6.75 -8.13 -10.99
CA PHE A 183 -6.06 -6.92 -10.62
C PHE A 183 -6.00 -5.99 -11.82
N GLU A 184 -6.60 -4.81 -11.66
CA GLU A 184 -6.58 -3.77 -12.68
C GLU A 184 -5.76 -2.58 -12.18
N LEU A 185 -4.94 -2.03 -13.08
CA LEU A 185 -4.23 -0.76 -12.94
C LEU A 185 -4.20 -0.07 -14.32
N PRO A 186 -4.16 1.27 -14.40
CA PRO A 186 -4.22 2.21 -13.27
C PRO A 186 -5.61 2.20 -12.60
N VAL A 187 -5.70 2.65 -11.35
CA VAL A 187 -7.01 2.88 -10.72
C VAL A 187 -7.63 4.08 -11.45
N PRO A 188 -8.77 3.92 -12.15
CA PRO A 188 -9.39 5.00 -12.91
C PRO A 188 -9.53 6.28 -12.08
N GLU A 189 -9.33 7.43 -12.71
CA GLU A 189 -9.70 8.69 -12.08
C GLU A 189 -11.18 8.64 -11.69
N PRO A 190 -11.56 9.20 -10.53
CA PRO A 190 -12.98 9.35 -10.22
C PRO A 190 -13.64 10.20 -11.30
N ASP A 191 -14.80 9.76 -11.79
CA ASP A 191 -15.63 10.59 -12.68
C ASP A 191 -15.86 11.95 -12.01
N GLU A 192 -15.74 13.05 -12.74
CA GLU A 192 -15.86 14.42 -12.20
C GLU A 192 -17.28 14.78 -11.70
N GLU A 193 -18.17 13.80 -11.56
CA GLU A 193 -19.52 13.96 -11.02
C GLU A 193 -19.70 13.16 -9.73
N GLY A 194 -19.70 13.89 -8.60
CA GLY A 194 -20.04 13.40 -7.26
C GLY A 194 -20.16 14.52 -6.25
#